data_AF-A0A1M4LC15-F1
#
_entry.id   AF-A0A1M4LC15-F1
#
_cell.length_a   1.000
_cell.length_b   1.000
_cell.length_c   1.000
_cell.angle_alpha   90.00
_cell.angle_beta   90.00
_cell.angle_gamma   90.00
#
_symmetry.space_group_name_H-M   'P 1'
#
loop_
_entity.id
_entity.type
_entity.pdbx_description
1 polymer ?
#
loop_
_entity_poly.entity_id
_entity_poly.type
_entity_poly.pdbx_seq_one_letter_code
_entity_poly.pdbx_strand_id
1 'polypeptide(L)'
;MSSDDGSSMAQAKVHENVRHDIGKADARQISVTINRDLVRPFVDLNFGPQEAYPTVVLPFAESEDIKALAEVIDKLVRLGLEVSMPKVRQRIGFDEPEDGEKLLYVVKTPDKQPPAELKPDPELDDDQERPAKAQAMRPTCPHCGGYHALAADERDELDILADTGLENWEAQLDPLLKPIKALFARAESYADIEAGLDDLAAKMDAGPLADRLAKLTMIARGLGDSGAEI
;
A
#
# COMPACT_ATOMS: atom_id res chain seq x y z
N MET A 1 36.27 -1.42 -1.06
CA MET A 1 35.59 -0.12 -1.12
C MET A 1 34.12 -0.41 -0.91
N SER A 2 33.62 -0.16 0.30
CA SER A 2 32.25 -0.48 0.71
C SER A 2 31.30 0.57 0.12
N SER A 3 30.33 0.11 -0.67
CA SER A 3 29.26 0.89 -1.30
C SER A 3 27.86 0.45 -0.83
N ASP A 4 27.77 -0.20 0.33
CA ASP A 4 26.53 -0.53 1.05
C ASP A 4 26.67 0.24 2.38
N ASP A 5 25.93 1.29 2.71
CA ASP A 5 24.49 1.26 2.97
C ASP A 5 23.82 2.65 2.75
N GLY A 6 24.56 3.66 2.25
CA GLY A 6 24.08 5.04 2.14
C GLY A 6 23.59 5.49 0.75
N SER A 7 24.11 4.87 -0.32
CA SER A 7 23.84 5.30 -1.70
C SER A 7 22.46 4.86 -2.21
N SER A 8 21.98 3.69 -1.78
CA SER A 8 20.71 3.11 -2.26
C SER A 8 19.50 3.96 -1.83
N MET A 9 19.48 4.42 -0.57
CA MET A 9 18.40 5.28 -0.06
C MET A 9 18.43 6.69 -0.67
N ALA A 10 19.63 7.22 -0.98
CA ALA A 10 19.76 8.49 -1.67
C ALA A 10 19.20 8.43 -3.09
N GLN A 11 19.46 7.33 -3.82
CA GLN A 11 18.91 7.10 -5.15
C GLN A 11 17.38 6.93 -5.11
N ALA A 12 16.85 6.11 -4.19
CA ALA A 12 15.41 5.93 -4.03
C ALA A 12 14.68 7.24 -3.71
N LYS A 13 15.26 8.09 -2.85
CA LYS A 13 14.71 9.41 -2.52
C LYS A 13 14.71 10.38 -3.71
N VAL A 14 15.74 10.35 -4.54
CA VAL A 14 15.77 11.13 -5.79
C VAL A 14 14.69 10.66 -6.76
N HIS A 15 14.48 9.35 -6.92
CA HIS A 15 13.41 8.82 -7.76
C HIS A 15 12.03 9.23 -7.28
N GLU A 16 11.78 9.22 -5.96
CA GLU A 16 10.50 9.65 -5.42
C GLU A 16 10.23 11.14 -5.68
N ASN A 17 11.25 12.00 -5.54
CA ASN A 17 11.12 13.42 -5.89
C ASN A 17 10.79 13.63 -7.37
N VAL A 18 11.45 12.87 -8.27
CA VAL A 18 11.16 12.93 -9.72
C VAL A 18 9.73 12.49 -10.01
N ARG A 19 9.24 11.43 -9.36
CA ARG A 19 7.85 10.97 -9.49
C ARG A 19 6.87 12.05 -9.07
N HIS A 20 7.13 12.75 -7.96
CA HIS A 20 6.29 13.85 -7.51
C HIS A 20 6.33 15.07 -8.44
N ASP A 21 7.50 15.41 -8.99
CA ASP A 21 7.63 16.51 -9.95
C ASP A 21 6.85 16.23 -11.25
N ILE A 22 6.93 14.99 -11.74
CA ILE A 22 6.12 14.54 -12.88
C ILE A 22 4.63 14.60 -12.53
N GLY A 23 4.23 14.07 -11.38
CA GLY A 23 2.83 14.11 -10.93
C GLY A 23 2.28 15.54 -10.82
N LYS A 24 3.06 16.49 -10.31
CA LYS A 24 2.70 17.91 -10.29
C LYS A 24 2.59 18.51 -11.69
N ALA A 25 3.52 18.18 -12.58
CA ALA A 25 3.49 18.65 -13.96
C ALA A 25 2.25 18.13 -14.69
N ASP A 26 1.92 16.85 -14.52
CA ASP A 26 0.76 16.22 -15.12
C ASP A 26 -0.55 16.81 -14.57
N ALA A 27 -0.67 16.99 -13.25
CA ALA A 27 -1.84 17.64 -12.63
C ALA A 27 -2.05 19.07 -13.16
N ARG A 28 -0.97 19.82 -13.40
CA ARG A 28 -1.03 21.16 -14.03
C ARG A 28 -1.47 21.08 -15.49
N GLN A 29 -0.93 20.14 -16.26
CA GLN A 29 -1.30 19.98 -17.67
C GLN A 29 -2.77 19.59 -17.83
N ILE A 30 -3.26 18.67 -17.01
CA ILE A 30 -4.66 18.24 -17.01
C ILE A 30 -5.57 19.39 -16.60
N SER A 31 -5.24 20.12 -15.53
CA SER A 31 -6.07 21.26 -15.10
C SER A 31 -6.13 22.37 -16.16
N VAL A 32 -5.01 22.69 -16.83
CA VAL A 32 -5.01 23.64 -17.98
C VAL A 32 -5.91 23.14 -19.11
N THR A 33 -5.81 21.86 -19.45
CA THR A 33 -6.61 21.25 -20.53
C THR A 33 -8.10 21.27 -20.20
N ILE A 34 -8.49 20.88 -18.98
CA ILE A 34 -9.88 20.94 -18.51
C ILE A 34 -10.41 22.38 -18.54
N ASN A 35 -9.63 23.34 -18.04
CA ASN A 35 -10.06 24.73 -18.00
C ASN A 35 -10.22 25.35 -19.40
N ARG A 36 -9.32 24.99 -20.33
CA ARG A 36 -9.34 25.49 -21.71
C ARG A 36 -10.44 24.84 -22.55
N ASP A 37 -10.54 23.51 -22.50
CA ASP A 37 -11.32 22.73 -23.48
C ASP A 37 -12.70 22.32 -22.97
N LEU A 38 -12.90 22.28 -21.65
CA LEU A 38 -14.19 21.91 -21.06
C LEU A 38 -14.87 23.11 -20.39
N VAL A 39 -14.18 23.77 -19.46
CA VAL A 39 -14.82 24.79 -18.60
C VAL A 39 -15.21 26.04 -19.41
N ARG A 40 -14.29 26.61 -20.20
CA ARG A 40 -14.60 27.79 -21.01
C ARG A 40 -15.73 27.54 -22.03
N PRO A 41 -15.67 26.49 -22.89
CA PRO A 41 -16.75 26.24 -23.85
C PRO A 41 -18.09 25.93 -23.18
N PHE A 42 -18.08 25.22 -22.05
CA PHE A 42 -19.30 24.93 -21.30
C PHE A 42 -19.95 26.20 -20.74
N VAL A 43 -19.16 27.09 -20.14
CA VAL A 43 -19.68 28.37 -19.61
C VAL A 43 -20.16 29.27 -20.75
N ASP A 44 -19.38 29.38 -21.83
CA ASP A 44 -19.73 30.21 -22.98
C ASP A 44 -21.05 29.76 -23.63
N LEU A 45 -21.27 28.45 -23.75
CA LEU A 45 -22.46 27.90 -24.38
C LEU A 45 -23.72 28.07 -23.51
N ASN A 46 -23.60 27.98 -22.18
CA ASN A 46 -24.74 27.99 -21.27
C ASN A 46 -25.06 29.37 -20.68
N PHE A 47 -24.04 30.19 -20.42
CA PHE A 47 -24.16 31.46 -19.71
C PHE A 47 -23.62 32.65 -20.51
N GLY A 48 -23.05 32.41 -21.69
CA GLY A 48 -22.37 33.43 -22.49
C GLY A 48 -21.01 33.83 -21.92
N PRO A 49 -20.29 34.74 -22.61
CA PRO A 49 -18.97 35.19 -22.19
C PRO A 49 -19.00 35.85 -20.80
N GLN A 50 -18.13 35.42 -19.90
CA GLN A 50 -18.01 35.94 -18.54
C GLN A 50 -16.70 36.73 -18.35
N GLU A 51 -16.66 37.70 -17.45
CA GLU A 51 -15.40 38.38 -17.08
C GLU A 51 -14.47 37.48 -16.25
N ALA A 52 -15.05 36.55 -15.48
CA ALA A 52 -14.32 35.59 -14.66
C ALA A 52 -14.89 34.18 -14.83
N TYR A 53 -14.03 33.22 -15.19
CA TYR A 53 -14.40 31.82 -15.36
C TYR A 53 -14.03 31.00 -14.13
N PRO A 54 -14.84 29.98 -13.77
CA PRO A 54 -14.44 29.03 -12.74
C PRO A 54 -13.16 28.30 -13.17
N THR A 55 -12.28 28.00 -12.21
CA THR A 55 -11.01 27.33 -12.46
C THR A 55 -10.97 26.02 -11.68
N VAL A 56 -10.78 24.92 -12.41
CA VAL A 56 -10.53 23.60 -11.83
C VAL A 56 -9.04 23.45 -11.58
N VAL A 57 -8.67 23.09 -10.34
CA VAL A 57 -7.30 22.78 -9.95
C VAL A 57 -7.31 21.40 -9.33
N LEU A 58 -6.47 20.50 -9.85
CA LEU A 58 -6.29 19.18 -9.25
C LEU A 58 -5.30 19.31 -8.07
N PRO A 59 -5.73 19.05 -6.83
CA PRO A 59 -4.83 19.09 -5.69
C PRO A 59 -3.85 17.91 -5.77
N PHE A 60 -2.55 18.21 -5.68
CA PHE A 60 -1.51 17.20 -5.54
C PHE A 60 -1.03 17.21 -4.09
N ALA A 61 -1.44 16.21 -3.31
CA ALA A 61 -1.03 16.07 -1.92
C ALA A 61 0.30 15.31 -1.86
N GLU A 62 1.35 15.98 -1.45
CA GLU A 62 2.59 15.31 -1.05
C GLU A 62 2.38 14.64 0.30
N SER A 63 2.90 13.44 0.48
CA SER A 63 2.93 12.76 1.77
C SER A 63 3.87 13.52 2.72
N GLU A 64 3.30 14.47 3.45
CA GLU A 64 4.01 15.13 4.54
C GLU A 64 4.15 14.18 5.72
N ASP A 65 5.32 14.19 6.36
CA ASP A 65 5.50 13.50 7.62
C ASP A 65 4.71 14.24 8.71
N ILE A 66 3.51 13.76 8.97
CA ILE A 66 2.59 14.29 9.97
C ILE A 66 3.25 14.31 11.37
N LYS A 67 4.19 13.39 11.65
CA LYS A 67 4.93 13.39 12.92
C LYS A 67 5.90 14.56 12.99
N ALA A 68 6.69 14.78 11.94
CA ALA A 68 7.60 15.92 11.86
C ALA A 68 6.84 17.25 11.93
N LEU A 69 5.69 17.35 11.26
CA LEU A 69 4.81 18.53 11.33
C LEU A 69 4.30 18.75 12.77
N ALA A 70 3.82 17.70 13.44
CA ALA A 70 3.31 17.79 14.80
C ALA A 70 4.40 18.22 15.80
N GLU A 71 5.63 17.70 15.65
CA GLU A 71 6.77 18.10 16.48
C GLU A 71 7.17 19.56 16.26
N VAL A 72 7.16 20.03 15.01
CA VAL A 72 7.45 21.44 14.69
C VAL A 72 6.37 22.35 15.27
N ILE A 73 5.10 21.98 15.12
CA ILE A 73 3.98 22.74 15.68
C ILE A 73 4.05 22.77 17.22
N ASP A 74 4.31 21.65 17.90
CA ASP A 74 4.44 21.62 19.37
C ASP A 74 5.59 22.54 19.84
N LYS A 75 6.74 22.52 19.16
CA LYS A 75 7.87 23.41 19.47
C LYS A 75 7.51 24.89 19.24
N LEU A 76 6.89 25.22 18.11
CA LEU A 76 6.56 26.60 17.76
C LEU A 76 5.45 27.19 18.64
N VAL A 77 4.43 26.41 19.00
CA VAL A 77 3.36 26.84 19.90
C VAL A 77 3.91 27.09 21.30
N ARG A 78 4.82 26.25 21.80
CA ARG A 78 5.53 26.48 23.08
C ARG A 78 6.39 27.74 23.08
N LEU A 79 6.91 28.12 21.91
CA LEU A 79 7.67 29.36 21.69
C LEU A 79 6.77 30.59 21.51
N GLY A 80 5.44 30.43 21.56
CA GLY A 80 4.47 31.52 21.51
C GLY A 80 3.90 31.80 20.11
N LEU A 81 4.09 30.91 19.13
CA LEU A 81 3.43 31.05 17.83
C LEU A 81 1.94 30.69 17.95
N GLU A 82 1.07 31.65 17.64
CA GLU A 82 -0.36 31.41 17.53
C GLU A 82 -0.68 30.77 16.17
N VAL A 83 -1.04 29.48 16.19
CA VAL A 83 -1.40 28.72 15.00
C VAL A 83 -2.91 28.48 15.00
N SER A 84 -3.60 28.79 13.90
CA SER A 84 -5.04 28.56 13.84
C SER A 84 -5.37 27.07 13.69
N MET A 85 -6.23 26.58 14.58
CA MET A 85 -6.73 25.19 14.55
C MET A 85 -7.32 24.77 13.19
N PRO A 86 -8.15 25.58 12.48
CA PRO A 86 -8.72 25.15 11.21
C PRO A 86 -7.65 24.98 10.12
N LYS A 87 -6.59 25.81 10.10
CA LYS A 87 -5.50 25.65 9.13
C LYS A 87 -4.66 24.41 9.39
N VAL A 88 -4.47 24.04 10.66
CA VAL A 88 -3.76 22.80 11.03
C VAL A 88 -4.57 21.57 10.62
N ARG A 89 -5.89 21.57 10.88
CA ARG A 89 -6.78 20.47 10.49
C ARG A 89 -6.82 20.27 8.98
N GLN A 90 -7.02 21.36 8.22
CA GLN A 90 -6.98 21.33 6.75
C GLN A 90 -5.65 20.84 6.21
N ARG A 91 -4.53 21.18 6.87
CA ARG A 91 -3.19 20.75 6.44
C ARG A 91 -2.94 19.27 6.69
N ILE A 92 -3.46 18.72 7.78
CA ILE A 92 -3.37 17.31 8.13
C ILE A 92 -4.40 16.46 7.36
N GLY A 93 -5.41 17.10 6.76
CA GLY A 93 -6.47 16.43 5.98
C GLY A 93 -7.67 15.98 6.81
N PHE A 94 -7.85 16.53 8.02
CA PHE A 94 -9.05 16.32 8.81
C PHE A 94 -10.04 17.48 8.60
N ASP A 95 -11.29 17.13 8.36
CA ASP A 95 -12.38 18.09 8.31
C ASP A 95 -12.75 18.59 9.71
N GLU A 96 -13.44 19.72 9.75
CA GLU A 96 -14.01 20.23 10.99
C GLU A 96 -15.19 19.34 11.40
N PRO A 97 -15.22 18.83 12.65
CA PRO A 97 -16.34 18.00 13.08
C PRO A 97 -17.64 18.82 13.12
N GLU A 98 -18.73 18.21 12.66
CA GLU A 98 -20.06 18.83 12.72
C GLU A 98 -20.59 18.89 14.16
N ASP A 99 -21.52 19.82 14.40
CA ASP A 99 -22.18 19.97 15.70
C ASP A 99 -22.88 18.67 16.12
N GLY A 100 -22.32 17.98 17.12
CA GLY A 100 -22.86 16.72 17.66
C GLY A 100 -22.12 15.45 17.23
N GLU A 101 -21.05 15.56 16.44
CA GLU A 101 -20.20 14.41 16.13
C GLU A 101 -19.45 13.88 17.36
N LYS A 102 -19.33 12.56 17.43
CA LYS A 102 -18.60 11.89 18.51
C LYS A 102 -17.10 12.07 18.29
N LEU A 103 -16.50 12.99 19.06
CA LEU A 103 -15.06 13.26 19.01
C LEU A 103 -14.24 12.18 19.74
N LEU A 104 -13.07 11.88 19.18
CA LEU A 104 -12.05 11.11 19.88
C LEU A 104 -11.39 12.00 20.93
N TYR A 105 -11.59 11.67 22.20
CA TYR A 105 -10.86 12.29 23.30
C TYR A 105 -9.78 11.33 23.79
N VAL A 106 -8.63 11.88 24.16
CA VAL A 106 -7.72 11.17 25.05
C VAL A 106 -8.48 11.02 26.36
N VAL A 107 -8.69 9.78 26.81
CA VAL A 107 -9.09 9.53 28.20
C VAL A 107 -7.97 10.12 29.05
N LYS A 108 -8.17 11.36 29.55
CA LYS A 108 -7.39 11.84 30.68
C LYS A 108 -7.68 10.85 31.79
N THR A 109 -6.75 9.94 32.05
CA THR A 109 -6.73 9.17 33.28
C THR A 109 -6.85 10.19 34.40
N PRO A 110 -7.95 10.19 35.18
CA PRO A 110 -8.02 11.01 36.38
C PRO A 110 -6.87 10.57 37.30
N ASP A 111 -6.28 11.55 37.99
CA ASP A 111 -5.21 11.33 38.95
C ASP A 111 -5.45 10.08 39.81
N LYS A 112 -4.41 9.25 39.93
CA LYS A 112 -4.37 8.04 40.75
C LYS A 112 -4.88 8.35 42.16
N GLN A 113 -6.11 7.94 42.45
CA GLN A 113 -6.55 7.71 43.82
C GLN A 113 -6.19 6.25 44.20
N PRO A 114 -5.69 5.98 45.42
CA PRO A 114 -5.06 4.70 45.75
C PRO A 114 -6.02 3.51 45.62
N PRO A 115 -5.57 2.34 45.11
CA PRO A 115 -6.45 1.21 44.85
C PRO A 115 -7.01 0.60 46.14
N ALA A 116 -8.33 0.46 46.20
CA ALA A 116 -8.99 -0.40 47.16
C ALA A 116 -8.81 -1.87 46.74
N GLU A 117 -8.39 -2.70 47.70
CA GLU A 117 -8.11 -4.13 47.54
C GLU A 117 -9.36 -4.91 47.09
N LEU A 118 -9.26 -5.56 45.92
CA LEU A 118 -10.15 -6.67 45.54
C LEU A 118 -9.56 -7.98 46.04
N LYS A 119 -10.37 -8.74 46.78
CA LYS A 119 -10.07 -10.11 47.21
C LYS A 119 -10.08 -11.07 46.01
N PRO A 120 -9.20 -12.07 45.98
CA PRO A 120 -9.13 -13.05 44.90
C PRO A 120 -10.06 -14.25 45.16
N ASP A 121 -10.58 -14.82 44.07
CA ASP A 121 -11.21 -16.13 43.98
C ASP A 121 -11.05 -16.62 42.52
N PRO A 122 -11.06 -17.94 42.23
CA PRO A 122 -9.89 -18.81 42.34
C PRO A 122 -9.41 -19.31 40.96
N GLU A 123 -8.26 -19.98 41.00
CA GLU A 123 -7.46 -20.54 39.91
C GLU A 123 -8.26 -21.26 38.81
N LEU A 124 -7.93 -20.92 37.55
CA LEU A 124 -8.12 -21.79 36.39
C LEU A 124 -6.74 -22.13 35.84
N ASP A 125 -6.44 -23.42 35.86
CA ASP A 125 -5.21 -24.07 35.39
C ASP A 125 -4.73 -23.55 34.03
N ASP A 126 -3.51 -23.02 34.03
CA ASP A 126 -2.72 -22.67 32.84
C ASP A 126 -1.76 -23.84 32.58
N ASP A 127 -2.12 -24.73 31.66
CA ASP A 127 -1.18 -25.68 31.05
C ASP A 127 -1.82 -26.37 29.84
N GLN A 128 -1.95 -25.65 28.72
CA GLN A 128 -1.95 -26.25 27.37
C GLN A 128 -1.31 -25.29 26.36
N GLU A 129 -0.03 -25.52 26.07
CA GLU A 129 0.68 -24.97 24.92
C GLU A 129 -0.09 -25.28 23.62
N ARG A 130 -0.79 -24.28 23.08
CA ARG A 130 -1.34 -24.35 21.72
C ARG A 130 -0.33 -23.74 20.75
N PRO A 131 0.03 -24.43 19.66
CA PRO A 131 1.00 -23.92 18.70
C PRO A 131 0.47 -22.63 18.06
N ALA A 132 1.34 -21.63 17.96
CA ALA A 132 1.08 -20.31 17.39
C ALA A 132 0.66 -20.43 15.92
N LYS A 133 -0.64 -20.64 15.67
CA LYS A 133 -1.28 -20.18 14.45
C LYS A 133 -1.68 -18.74 14.71
N ALA A 134 -1.14 -17.81 13.93
CA ALA A 134 -1.54 -16.42 13.91
C ALA A 134 -3.05 -16.36 13.63
N GLN A 135 -3.86 -16.36 14.69
CA GLN A 135 -5.25 -15.97 14.60
C GLN A 135 -5.23 -14.47 14.34
N ALA A 136 -5.53 -14.08 13.11
CA ALA A 136 -5.85 -12.69 12.80
C ALA A 136 -6.88 -12.24 13.84
N MET A 137 -6.48 -11.28 14.66
CA MET A 137 -7.28 -10.78 15.77
C MET A 137 -8.45 -10.01 15.15
N ARG A 138 -9.58 -10.69 14.93
CA ARG A 138 -10.76 -10.11 14.31
C ARG A 138 -11.56 -9.37 15.39
N PRO A 139 -11.67 -8.03 15.36
CA PRO A 139 -12.56 -7.34 16.28
C PRO A 139 -14.00 -7.75 15.97
N THR A 140 -14.74 -8.15 17.00
CA THR A 140 -16.19 -8.41 16.88
C THR A 140 -16.90 -7.11 16.52
N CYS A 141 -17.93 -7.19 15.68
CA CYS A 141 -18.69 -6.02 15.25
C CYS A 141 -19.34 -5.35 16.48
N PRO A 142 -19.06 -4.07 16.79
CA PRO A 142 -19.61 -3.39 17.96
C PRO A 142 -21.14 -3.29 17.95
N HIS A 143 -21.77 -3.47 16.79
CA HIS A 143 -23.21 -3.33 16.60
C HIS A 143 -23.99 -4.64 16.86
N CYS A 144 -23.45 -5.80 16.49
CA CYS A 144 -24.18 -7.07 16.59
C CYS A 144 -23.41 -8.17 17.35
N GLY A 145 -22.15 -7.94 17.73
CA GLY A 145 -21.28 -8.92 18.38
C GLY A 145 -20.85 -10.09 17.50
N GLY A 146 -21.33 -10.14 16.25
CA GLY A 146 -20.99 -11.16 15.27
C GLY A 146 -19.69 -10.86 14.52
N TYR A 147 -19.20 -11.89 13.81
CA TYR A 147 -18.13 -11.75 12.83
C TYR A 147 -18.75 -11.56 11.45
N HIS A 148 -18.38 -10.49 10.77
CA HIS A 148 -18.74 -10.27 9.37
C HIS A 148 -17.51 -10.52 8.51
N ALA A 149 -17.68 -11.26 7.41
CA ALA A 149 -16.67 -11.34 6.38
C ALA A 149 -16.44 -9.94 5.82
N LEU A 150 -15.18 -9.49 5.82
CA LEU A 150 -14.77 -8.32 5.03
C LEU A 150 -14.52 -8.77 3.59
N ALA A 151 -14.45 -7.86 2.63
CA ALA A 151 -14.08 -8.21 1.25
C ALA A 151 -12.73 -8.96 1.14
N ALA A 152 -11.84 -8.82 2.14
CA ALA A 152 -10.59 -9.58 2.25
C ALA A 152 -10.74 -11.01 2.82
N ASP A 153 -11.93 -11.37 3.33
CA ASP A 153 -12.27 -12.73 3.80
C ASP A 153 -12.95 -13.57 2.72
N GLU A 154 -13.52 -12.93 1.69
CA GLU A 154 -14.08 -13.62 0.53
C GLU A 154 -12.94 -14.00 -0.40
N ARG A 155 -12.38 -15.18 -0.18
CA ARG A 155 -11.47 -15.81 -1.15
C ARG A 155 -12.25 -16.12 -2.41
N ASP A 156 -11.93 -15.42 -3.48
CA ASP A 156 -12.57 -15.63 -4.77
C ASP A 156 -11.89 -16.75 -5.57
N GLU A 157 -12.43 -17.03 -6.76
CA GLU A 157 -11.91 -18.09 -7.63
C GLU A 157 -10.48 -17.76 -8.14
N LEU A 158 -10.09 -16.48 -8.17
CA LEU A 158 -8.74 -16.06 -8.55
C LEU A 158 -7.73 -16.37 -7.43
N ASP A 159 -8.11 -16.16 -6.17
CA ASP A 159 -7.28 -16.52 -5.02
C ASP A 159 -7.03 -18.04 -4.95
N ILE A 160 -8.03 -18.85 -5.29
CA ILE A 160 -7.91 -20.31 -5.35
C ILE A 160 -6.99 -20.72 -6.51
N LEU A 161 -7.13 -20.06 -7.67
CA LEU A 161 -6.28 -20.30 -8.83
C LEU A 161 -4.81 -19.95 -8.56
N ALA A 162 -4.54 -18.87 -7.83
CA ALA A 162 -3.21 -18.47 -7.44
C ALA A 162 -2.53 -19.52 -6.56
N ASP A 163 -3.22 -20.01 -5.52
CA ASP A 163 -2.72 -21.08 -4.65
C ASP A 163 -2.43 -22.35 -5.46
N THR A 164 -3.38 -22.78 -6.28
CA THR A 164 -3.24 -23.97 -7.15
C THR A 164 -2.07 -23.83 -8.13
N GLY A 165 -1.86 -22.61 -8.65
CA GLY A 165 -0.73 -22.28 -9.50
C GLY A 165 0.61 -22.48 -8.78
N LEU A 166 0.68 -22.05 -7.52
CA LEU A 166 1.87 -22.08 -6.69
C LEU A 166 2.16 -23.44 -6.04
N GLU A 167 1.20 -24.33 -5.80
CA GLU A 167 1.42 -25.61 -5.07
C GLU A 167 2.66 -26.42 -5.49
N ASN A 168 3.06 -26.38 -6.76
CA ASN A 168 4.15 -27.19 -7.31
C ASN A 168 5.24 -26.36 -8.01
N TRP A 169 5.40 -25.09 -7.62
CA TRP A 169 6.32 -24.15 -8.28
C TRP A 169 7.80 -24.61 -8.23
N GLU A 170 8.25 -25.16 -7.09
CA GLU A 170 9.63 -25.61 -6.91
C GLU A 170 9.99 -26.71 -7.90
N ALA A 171 9.14 -27.73 -8.02
CA ALA A 171 9.35 -28.85 -8.95
C ALA A 171 9.40 -28.41 -10.42
N GLN A 172 8.76 -27.30 -10.75
CA GLN A 172 8.68 -26.76 -12.11
C GLN A 172 9.85 -25.83 -12.46
N LEU A 173 10.35 -25.06 -11.48
CA LEU A 173 11.53 -24.21 -11.67
C LEU A 173 12.83 -24.97 -11.51
N ASP A 174 12.82 -26.07 -10.75
CA ASP A 174 14.01 -26.89 -10.48
C ASP A 174 14.80 -27.29 -11.73
N PRO A 175 14.18 -27.78 -12.82
CA PRO A 175 14.89 -28.12 -14.06
C PRO A 175 15.58 -26.93 -14.72
N LEU A 176 15.07 -25.72 -14.55
CA LEU A 176 15.66 -24.48 -15.09
C LEU A 176 16.78 -23.96 -14.19
N LEU A 177 16.61 -24.08 -12.86
CA LEU A 177 17.56 -23.57 -11.89
C LEU A 177 18.75 -24.51 -11.64
N LYS A 178 18.57 -25.83 -11.76
CA LYS A 178 19.64 -26.82 -11.53
C LYS A 178 20.86 -26.61 -12.43
N PRO A 179 20.72 -26.41 -13.76
CA PRO A 179 21.87 -26.16 -14.63
C PRO A 179 22.60 -24.87 -14.27
N ILE A 180 21.85 -23.81 -13.91
CA ILE A 180 22.41 -22.53 -13.49
C ILE A 180 23.19 -22.69 -12.19
N LYS A 181 22.61 -23.34 -11.16
CA LYS A 181 23.28 -23.64 -9.89
C LYS A 181 24.55 -24.47 -10.10
N ALA A 182 24.50 -25.46 -10.98
CA ALA A 182 25.68 -26.27 -11.33
C ALA A 182 26.78 -25.47 -12.03
N LEU A 183 26.41 -24.50 -12.87
CA LEU A 183 27.35 -23.58 -13.50
C LEU A 183 28.03 -22.66 -12.48
N PHE A 184 27.27 -22.10 -11.53
CA PHE A 184 27.86 -21.30 -10.45
C PHE A 184 28.78 -22.13 -9.54
N ALA A 185 28.47 -23.40 -9.33
CA ALA A 185 29.30 -24.28 -8.50
C ALA A 185 30.65 -24.65 -9.15
N ARG A 186 30.76 -24.61 -10.49
CA ARG A 186 31.98 -25.00 -11.24
C ARG A 186 32.79 -23.81 -11.77
N ALA A 187 32.20 -22.63 -11.85
CA ALA A 187 32.85 -21.48 -12.45
C ALA A 187 33.86 -20.86 -11.46
N GLU A 188 35.08 -20.61 -11.93
CA GLU A 188 36.15 -20.00 -11.13
C GLU A 188 36.34 -18.52 -11.45
N SER A 189 35.73 -18.04 -12.54
CA SER A 189 35.78 -16.65 -12.97
C SER A 189 34.46 -16.15 -13.55
N TYR A 190 34.32 -14.82 -13.63
CA TYR A 190 33.16 -14.18 -14.26
C TYR A 190 33.02 -14.55 -15.74
N ALA A 191 34.14 -14.67 -16.46
CA ALA A 191 34.15 -15.03 -17.88
C ALA A 191 33.63 -16.47 -18.11
N ASP A 192 33.88 -17.38 -17.17
CA ASP A 192 33.36 -18.76 -17.24
C ASP A 192 31.85 -18.82 -17.03
N ILE A 193 31.31 -17.90 -16.21
CA ILE A 193 29.87 -17.76 -15.99
C ILE A 193 29.21 -17.21 -17.25
N GLU A 194 29.77 -16.16 -17.84
CA GLU A 194 29.24 -15.54 -19.06
C GLU A 194 29.20 -16.54 -20.22
N ALA A 195 30.32 -17.21 -20.51
CA ALA A 195 30.40 -18.21 -21.57
C ALA A 195 29.48 -19.42 -21.31
N GLY A 196 29.35 -19.84 -20.06
CA GLY A 196 28.49 -20.96 -19.71
C GLY A 196 27.00 -20.61 -19.69
N LEU A 197 26.62 -19.36 -19.45
CA LEU A 197 25.23 -18.90 -19.53
C LEU A 197 24.74 -18.87 -20.98
N ASP A 198 25.56 -18.45 -21.93
CA ASP A 198 25.23 -18.49 -23.36
C ASP A 198 24.97 -19.93 -23.85
N ASP A 199 25.79 -20.89 -23.41
CA ASP A 199 25.60 -22.32 -23.74
C ASP A 199 24.35 -22.92 -23.06
N LEU A 200 24.05 -22.51 -21.83
CA LEU A 200 22.84 -22.95 -21.11
C LEU A 200 21.57 -22.36 -21.72
N ALA A 201 21.57 -21.09 -22.11
CA ALA A 201 20.42 -20.43 -22.70
C ALA A 201 19.98 -21.12 -24.00
N ALA A 202 20.91 -21.67 -24.78
CA ALA A 202 20.62 -22.44 -25.99
C ALA A 202 20.00 -23.83 -25.73
N LYS A 203 20.14 -24.37 -24.51
CA LYS A 203 19.74 -25.75 -24.15
C LYS A 203 18.61 -25.83 -23.13
N MET A 204 18.28 -24.71 -22.48
CA MET A 204 17.21 -24.65 -21.49
C MET A 204 15.83 -24.72 -22.17
N ASP A 205 15.05 -25.74 -21.82
CA ASP A 205 13.66 -25.86 -22.24
C ASP A 205 12.72 -25.24 -21.21
N ALA A 206 12.20 -24.05 -21.51
CA ALA A 206 11.17 -23.39 -20.72
C ALA A 206 9.74 -23.85 -21.07
N GLY A 207 9.56 -24.76 -22.05
CA GLY A 207 8.28 -25.22 -22.55
C GLY A 207 7.30 -25.71 -21.47
N PRO A 208 7.73 -26.57 -20.53
CA PRO A 208 6.85 -27.05 -19.46
C PRO A 208 6.33 -25.94 -18.53
N LEU A 209 7.17 -24.94 -18.22
CA LEU A 209 6.76 -23.78 -17.42
C LEU A 209 5.82 -22.88 -18.24
N ALA A 210 6.15 -22.64 -19.51
CA ALA A 210 5.35 -21.84 -20.41
C ALA A 210 3.94 -22.43 -20.62
N ASP A 211 3.82 -23.75 -20.82
CA ASP A 211 2.54 -24.44 -20.97
C ASP A 211 1.66 -24.32 -19.72
N ARG A 212 2.25 -24.42 -18.52
CA ARG A 212 1.49 -24.24 -17.27
C ARG A 212 1.05 -22.80 -17.06
N LEU A 213 1.92 -21.82 -17.30
CA LEU A 213 1.57 -20.40 -17.21
C LEU A 213 0.48 -20.04 -18.24
N ALA A 214 0.56 -20.58 -19.45
CA ALA A 214 -0.47 -20.41 -20.48
C ALA A 214 -1.84 -20.94 -20.00
N LYS A 215 -1.88 -22.13 -19.37
CA LYS A 215 -3.13 -22.68 -18.80
C LYS A 215 -3.67 -21.82 -17.65
N LEU A 216 -2.83 -21.40 -16.72
CA LEU A 216 -3.25 -20.57 -15.58
C LEU A 216 -3.77 -19.20 -16.04
N THR A 217 -3.06 -18.55 -16.98
CA THR A 217 -3.49 -17.26 -17.53
C THR A 217 -4.77 -17.36 -18.34
N MET A 218 -4.99 -18.46 -19.08
CA MET A 218 -6.25 -18.73 -19.76
C MET A 218 -7.41 -18.88 -18.78
N ILE A 219 -7.22 -19.62 -17.68
CA ILE A 219 -8.24 -19.78 -16.63
C ILE A 219 -8.50 -18.44 -15.95
N ALA A 220 -7.46 -17.70 -15.57
CA ALA A 220 -7.58 -16.38 -14.92
C ALA A 220 -8.35 -15.39 -15.81
N ARG A 221 -8.11 -15.40 -17.12
CA ARG A 221 -8.86 -14.59 -18.08
C ARG A 221 -10.33 -15.00 -18.13
N GLY A 222 -10.61 -16.30 -18.19
CA GLY A 222 -11.98 -16.81 -18.18
C GLY A 222 -12.75 -16.39 -16.93
N LEU A 223 -12.11 -16.48 -15.76
CA LEU A 223 -12.68 -16.05 -14.47
C LEU A 223 -12.94 -14.54 -14.43
N GLY A 224 -12.01 -13.73 -14.96
CA GLY A 224 -12.18 -12.28 -15.07
C GLY A 224 -13.29 -11.86 -16.04
N ASP A 225 -13.46 -12.60 -17.15
CA ASP A 225 -14.52 -12.34 -18.14
C ASP A 225 -15.90 -12.82 -17.65
N SER A 226 -15.97 -13.86 -16.81
CA SER A 226 -17.23 -14.37 -16.22
C SER A 226 -17.72 -13.60 -14.99
N GLY A 227 -16.82 -12.91 -14.28
CA GLY A 227 -17.18 -12.05 -13.13
C GLY A 227 -17.81 -10.71 -13.52
N ALA A 228 -17.84 -10.38 -14.81
CA ALA A 228 -18.59 -9.24 -15.34
C ALA A 228 -20.05 -9.68 -15.62
N GLU A 229 -20.89 -9.71 -14.59
CA GLU A 229 -22.34 -9.80 -14.80
C GLU A 229 -22.84 -8.59 -15.62
N ILE A 230 -23.66 -8.88 -16.63
CA ILE A 230 -24.50 -7.91 -17.36
C ILE A 230 -25.69 -7.53 -16.48
#